data_AF-A0A955PC94-F1
#
_entry.id   AF-A0A955PC94-F1
#
_cell.length_a   1.000
_cell.length_b   1.000
_cell.length_c   1.000
_cell.angle_alpha   90.00
_cell.angle_beta   90.00
_cell.angle_gamma   90.00
#
_symmetry.space_group_name_H-M   'P 1'
#
loop_
_entity.id
_entity.type
_entity.pdbx_description
1 polymer ?
#
loop_
_entity_poly.entity_id
_entity_poly.type
_entity_poly.pdbx_seq_one_letter_code
_entity_poly.pdbx_strand_id
1 'polypeptide(L)'
;NIHEGRRMVEAARKYDRIVQVGTQNRSAEYIWIARDKVRSSEFGDIHFVRVVNSKKRDPMPKLPDEPTPDGVHYDLWLGPAPKRPFNPNHFHYTWHWFWEYSGGDIVNDGIHQIDLARW
;
A
#
# COMPACT_ATOMS: atom_id res chain seq x y z
N ASN A 1 6.49 -6.95 -8.31
CA ASN A 1 7.04 -6.05 -7.27
C ASN A 1 7.80 -6.74 -6.11
N ILE A 2 7.97 -8.08 -6.08
CA ILE A 2 8.79 -8.75 -5.04
C ILE A 2 10.29 -8.46 -5.21
N HIS A 3 10.75 -8.36 -6.47
CA HIS A 3 12.15 -8.10 -6.78
C HIS A 3 12.61 -6.74 -6.23
N GLU A 4 11.85 -5.67 -6.50
CA GLU A 4 12.18 -4.30 -6.08
C GLU A 4 12.27 -4.19 -4.55
N GLY A 5 11.30 -4.76 -3.82
CA GLY A 5 11.36 -4.82 -2.35
C GLY A 5 12.61 -5.51 -1.81
N ARG A 6 13.07 -6.61 -2.45
CA ARG A 6 14.35 -7.25 -2.08
C ARG A 6 15.55 -6.36 -2.40
N ARG A 7 15.55 -5.68 -3.56
CA ARG A 7 16.61 -4.73 -3.91
C ARG A 7 16.71 -3.57 -2.93
N MET A 8 15.58 -3.08 -2.41
CA MET A 8 15.59 -2.04 -1.37
C MET A 8 16.28 -2.52 -0.09
N VAL A 9 15.99 -3.75 0.36
CA VAL A 9 16.64 -4.36 1.53
C VAL A 9 18.14 -4.59 1.30
N GLU A 10 18.51 -5.08 0.12
CA GLU A 10 19.92 -5.26 -0.27
C GLU A 10 20.68 -3.93 -0.27
N ALA A 11 20.09 -2.88 -0.84
CA ALA A 11 20.69 -1.55 -0.87
C ALA A 11 20.86 -0.98 0.55
N ALA A 12 19.83 -1.06 1.39
CA ALA A 12 19.89 -0.59 2.77
C ALA A 12 21.04 -1.24 3.56
N ARG A 13 21.22 -2.57 3.40
CA ARG A 13 22.30 -3.32 4.03
C ARG A 13 23.68 -2.99 3.45
N LYS A 14 23.79 -2.88 2.12
CA LYS A 14 25.07 -2.59 1.44
C LYS A 14 25.65 -1.24 1.86
N TYR A 15 24.79 -0.23 2.02
CA TYR A 15 25.21 1.13 2.32
C TYR A 15 25.13 1.49 3.81
N ASP A 16 24.84 0.52 4.68
CA ASP A 16 24.67 0.71 6.12
C ASP A 16 23.72 1.87 6.44
N ARG A 17 22.47 1.73 5.98
CA ARG A 17 21.43 2.73 6.14
C ARG A 17 20.24 2.16 6.88
N ILE A 18 19.76 2.94 7.84
CA ILE A 18 18.47 2.71 8.50
C ILE A 18 17.38 3.19 7.55
N VAL A 19 16.49 2.27 7.16
CA VAL A 19 15.29 2.57 6.36
C VAL A 19 14.08 2.15 7.17
N GLN A 20 13.14 3.09 7.35
CA GLN A 20 11.87 2.84 8.01
C GLN A 20 10.74 2.92 6.98
N VAL A 21 9.86 1.92 6.98
CA VAL A 21 8.61 1.93 6.22
C VAL A 21 7.48 2.29 7.17
N GLY A 22 6.59 3.19 6.74
CA GLY A 22 5.46 3.62 7.56
C GLY A 22 4.36 2.55 7.65
N THR A 23 4.05 2.13 8.86
CA THR A 23 2.87 1.31 9.20
C THR A 23 1.98 2.12 10.14
N GLN A 24 1.07 2.91 9.56
CA GLN A 24 0.38 4.02 10.24
C GLN A 24 -0.27 3.63 11.58
N ASN A 25 -0.87 2.45 11.67
CA ASN A 25 -1.66 2.07 12.85
C ASN A 25 -0.81 1.59 14.04
N ARG A 26 0.48 1.28 13.86
CA ARG A 26 1.31 0.76 14.96
C ARG A 26 1.56 1.75 16.09
N SER A 27 1.33 3.05 15.86
CA SER A 27 1.45 4.09 16.89
C SER A 27 0.13 4.44 17.57
N ALA A 28 -0.97 3.77 17.23
CA ALA A 28 -2.26 4.06 17.82
C ALA A 28 -2.46 3.32 19.15
N GLU A 29 -2.96 4.01 20.16
CA GLU A 29 -3.14 3.47 21.51
C GLU A 29 -4.02 2.21 21.55
N TYR A 30 -5.13 2.22 20.79
CA TYR A 30 -6.03 1.07 20.70
C TYR A 30 -5.34 -0.19 20.14
N ILE A 31 -4.34 -0.01 19.28
CA ILE A 31 -3.53 -1.11 18.76
C ILE A 31 -2.59 -1.66 19.82
N TRP A 32 -2.01 -0.81 20.68
CA TRP A 32 -1.16 -1.28 21.78
C TRP A 32 -1.97 -2.11 22.78
N ILE A 33 -3.17 -1.65 23.14
CA ILE A 33 -4.09 -2.40 24.01
C ILE A 33 -4.43 -3.75 23.37
N ALA A 34 -4.79 -3.78 22.09
CA ALA A 34 -5.12 -5.02 21.39
C ALA A 34 -3.93 -6.00 21.33
N ARG A 35 -2.73 -5.49 20.99
CA ARG A 35 -1.49 -6.26 20.96
C ARG A 35 -1.19 -6.90 22.32
N ASP A 36 -1.30 -6.13 23.39
CA ASP A 36 -0.94 -6.60 24.73
C ASP A 36 -1.93 -7.66 25.22
N LYS A 37 -3.22 -7.51 24.90
CA LYS A 37 -4.22 -8.55 25.16
C LYS A 37 -3.97 -9.83 24.36
N VAL A 38 -3.67 -9.70 23.06
CA VAL A 38 -3.36 -10.82 22.16
C VAL A 38 -2.12 -11.60 22.62
N ARG A 39 -1.14 -10.91 23.19
CA ARG A 39 0.08 -11.52 23.76
C ARG A 39 -0.10 -12.05 25.18
N SER A 40 -1.20 -11.73 25.84
CA SER A 40 -1.52 -12.28 27.16
C SER A 40 -2.10 -13.69 27.02
N SER A 41 -2.23 -14.39 28.15
CA SER A 41 -2.92 -15.68 28.22
C SER A 41 -4.45 -15.57 28.21
N GLU A 42 -5.03 -14.36 28.14
CA GLU A 42 -6.49 -14.12 28.24
C GLU A 42 -7.29 -14.88 27.19
N PHE A 43 -6.72 -15.09 25.99
CA PHE A 43 -7.38 -15.77 24.87
C PHE A 43 -6.91 -17.22 24.65
N GLY A 44 -5.96 -17.71 25.43
CA GLY A 44 -5.29 -18.99 25.16
C GLY A 44 -4.53 -18.98 23.82
N ASP A 45 -4.49 -20.13 23.15
CA ASP A 45 -3.81 -20.27 21.86
C ASP A 45 -4.64 -19.65 20.72
N ILE A 46 -4.07 -18.65 20.06
CA ILE A 46 -4.69 -17.97 18.92
C ILE A 46 -4.33 -18.71 17.64
N HIS A 47 -5.31 -19.39 17.03
CA HIS A 47 -5.12 -20.15 15.79
C HIS A 47 -5.53 -19.40 14.52
N PHE A 48 -6.28 -18.30 14.64
CA PHE A 48 -6.83 -17.60 13.49
C PHE A 48 -7.00 -16.10 13.76
N VAL A 49 -6.58 -15.28 12.79
CA VAL A 49 -6.83 -13.84 12.76
C VAL A 49 -7.46 -13.51 11.42
N ARG A 50 -8.62 -12.82 11.45
CA ARG A 50 -9.28 -12.30 10.26
C ARG A 50 -9.04 -10.81 10.14
N VAL A 51 -8.51 -10.40 9.00
CA VAL A 51 -8.36 -8.99 8.64
C VAL A 51 -9.45 -8.63 7.65
N VAL A 52 -10.18 -7.56 7.92
CA VAL A 52 -11.21 -7.03 7.03
C VAL A 52 -10.85 -5.59 6.69
N ASN A 53 -10.64 -5.32 5.41
CA ASN A 53 -10.54 -3.96 4.91
C ASN A 53 -11.84 -3.62 4.18
N SER A 54 -12.67 -2.78 4.80
CA SER A 54 -13.98 -2.39 4.28
C SER A 54 -14.14 -0.89 4.43
N LYS A 55 -14.16 -0.20 3.29
CA LYS A 55 -14.30 1.25 3.22
C LYS A 55 -15.35 1.61 2.18
N LYS A 56 -16.26 2.53 2.54
CA LYS A 56 -17.17 3.11 1.57
C LYS A 56 -16.36 3.96 0.60
N ARG A 57 -16.61 3.80 -0.69
CA ARG A 57 -16.03 4.63 -1.75
C ARG A 57 -17.10 4.98 -2.76
N ASP A 58 -17.10 6.25 -3.18
CA ASP A 58 -18.00 6.70 -4.22
C ASP A 58 -17.51 6.25 -5.60
N PRO A 59 -18.42 6.10 -6.59
CA PRO A 59 -18.03 5.76 -7.94
C PRO A 59 -17.02 6.77 -8.51
N MET A 60 -15.99 6.27 -9.18
CA MET A 60 -15.02 7.13 -9.86
C MET A 60 -15.64 7.68 -11.15
N PRO A 61 -15.64 9.00 -11.38
CA PRO A 61 -16.14 9.58 -12.63
C PRO A 61 -15.28 9.13 -13.80
N LYS A 62 -15.87 9.01 -14.99
CA LYS A 62 -15.11 8.76 -16.23
C LYS A 62 -14.60 10.10 -16.76
N LEU A 63 -13.28 10.27 -16.79
CA LEU A 63 -12.63 11.44 -17.34
C LEU A 63 -12.03 11.10 -18.71
N PRO A 64 -12.07 12.02 -19.69
CA PRO A 64 -11.41 11.84 -20.97
C PRO A 64 -9.89 11.89 -20.81
N ASP A 65 -9.19 11.41 -21.83
CA ASP A 65 -7.75 11.61 -21.93
C ASP A 65 -7.44 13.10 -22.21
N GLU A 66 -6.30 13.56 -21.71
CA GLU A 66 -5.86 14.95 -21.86
C GLU A 66 -4.34 15.03 -22.09
N PRO A 67 -3.81 16.18 -22.57
CA PRO A 67 -2.38 16.37 -22.67
C PRO A 67 -1.69 16.17 -21.31
N THR A 68 -0.51 15.56 -21.31
CA THR A 68 0.29 15.42 -20.10
C THR A 68 0.59 16.82 -19.52
N PRO A 69 0.33 17.06 -18.23
CA PRO A 69 0.61 18.35 -17.60
C PRO A 69 2.10 18.73 -17.67
N ASP A 70 2.38 20.02 -17.77
CA ASP A 70 3.74 20.54 -17.78
C ASP A 70 4.52 20.06 -16.53
N GLY A 71 5.76 19.59 -16.75
CA GLY A 71 6.61 19.04 -15.70
C GLY A 71 6.35 17.57 -15.34
N VAL A 72 5.34 16.92 -15.92
CA VAL A 72 5.08 15.49 -15.70
C VAL A 72 5.80 14.64 -16.74
N HIS A 73 6.81 13.88 -16.30
CA HIS A 73 7.44 12.84 -17.12
C HIS A 73 6.59 11.57 -17.14
N TYR A 74 5.49 11.57 -17.91
CA TYR A 74 4.50 10.49 -17.85
C TYR A 74 5.02 9.12 -18.28
N ASP A 75 5.88 9.07 -19.31
CA ASP A 75 6.54 7.83 -19.73
C ASP A 75 7.39 7.21 -18.60
N LEU A 76 8.07 8.05 -17.79
CA LEU A 76 8.82 7.60 -16.63
C LEU A 76 7.89 7.11 -15.51
N TRP A 77 6.79 7.82 -15.29
CA TRP A 77 5.79 7.46 -14.28
C TRP A 77 5.11 6.12 -14.57
N LEU A 78 4.75 5.85 -15.84
CA LEU A 78 4.17 4.58 -16.28
C LEU A 78 5.14 3.41 -16.06
N GLY A 79 6.45 3.67 -16.19
CA GLY A 79 7.48 2.66 -16.03
C GLY A 79 7.25 1.46 -16.96
N PRO A 80 7.20 0.21 -16.43
CA PRO A 80 7.00 -0.98 -17.25
C PRO A 80 5.54 -1.25 -17.65
N ALA A 81 4.58 -0.43 -17.19
CA ALA A 81 3.18 -0.61 -17.54
C ALA A 81 2.91 -0.27 -19.03
N PRO A 82 1.82 -0.80 -19.63
CA PRO A 82 1.46 -0.47 -21.00
C PRO A 82 1.35 1.04 -21.25
N LYS A 83 1.90 1.50 -22.38
CA LYS A 83 1.78 2.90 -22.81
C LYS A 83 0.32 3.26 -23.07
N ARG A 84 -0.06 4.46 -22.66
CA ARG A 84 -1.41 5.02 -22.86
C ARG A 84 -1.36 6.54 -22.88
N PRO A 85 -2.40 7.21 -23.42
CA PRO A 85 -2.58 8.64 -23.22
C PRO A 85 -2.71 8.99 -21.73
N PHE A 86 -2.29 10.20 -21.38
CA PHE A 86 -2.46 10.70 -20.02
C PHE A 86 -3.96 10.86 -19.71
N ASN A 87 -4.33 10.42 -18.51
CA ASN A 87 -5.69 10.53 -18.00
C ASN A 87 -5.61 10.73 -16.48
N PRO A 88 -6.28 11.75 -15.92
CA PRO A 88 -6.21 12.04 -14.49
C PRO A 88 -6.63 10.86 -13.61
N ASN A 89 -7.57 10.02 -14.05
CA ASN A 89 -7.97 8.84 -13.30
C ASN A 89 -6.82 7.85 -13.14
N HIS A 90 -5.94 7.75 -14.12
CA HIS A 90 -4.81 6.82 -14.08
C HIS A 90 -3.57 7.41 -13.42
N PHE A 91 -3.65 8.62 -12.85
CA PHE A 91 -2.51 9.33 -12.29
C PHE A 91 -2.71 9.64 -10.81
N HIS A 92 -1.62 9.72 -10.03
CA HIS A 92 -1.65 9.90 -8.57
C HIS A 92 -2.67 8.98 -7.88
N TYR A 93 -3.30 9.37 -6.77
CA TYR A 93 -4.03 8.47 -5.88
C TYR A 93 -4.98 7.45 -6.54
N THR A 94 -5.65 7.81 -7.63
CA THR A 94 -6.62 6.92 -8.31
C THR A 94 -5.97 5.79 -9.12
N TRP A 95 -4.65 5.82 -9.36
CA TRP A 95 -3.92 4.72 -10.02
C TRP A 95 -4.10 3.39 -9.28
N HIS A 96 -4.36 3.43 -7.97
CA HIS A 96 -4.60 2.26 -7.14
C HIS A 96 -5.73 1.34 -7.65
N TRP A 97 -6.63 1.85 -8.49
CA TRP A 97 -7.84 1.13 -8.94
C TRP A 97 -7.73 0.49 -10.31
N PHE A 98 -6.52 0.45 -10.88
CA PHE A 98 -6.25 -0.15 -12.17
C PHE A 98 -5.22 -1.26 -12.02
N TRP A 99 -5.54 -2.44 -12.55
CA TRP A 99 -4.75 -3.66 -12.39
C TRP A 99 -3.36 -3.58 -13.01
N GLU A 100 -3.20 -2.71 -14.02
CA GLU A 100 -1.92 -2.43 -14.66
C GLU A 100 -0.92 -1.76 -13.70
N TYR A 101 -1.40 -1.08 -12.65
CA TYR A 101 -0.57 -0.32 -11.72
C TYR A 101 -0.61 -0.88 -10.30
N SER A 102 -1.71 -1.50 -9.88
CA SER A 102 -2.01 -1.79 -8.48
C SER A 102 -2.78 -3.08 -8.26
N GLY A 103 -2.75 -3.58 -7.03
CA GLY A 103 -3.61 -4.65 -6.55
C GLY A 103 -4.93 -4.17 -5.92
N GLY A 104 -5.29 -2.89 -6.06
CA GLY A 104 -6.46 -2.32 -5.38
C GLY A 104 -6.21 -1.99 -3.91
N ASP A 105 -7.28 -1.97 -3.11
CA ASP A 105 -7.21 -1.39 -1.77
C ASP A 105 -6.43 -2.30 -0.79
N ILE A 106 -6.26 -3.57 -1.14
CA ILE A 106 -5.49 -4.52 -0.34
C ILE A 106 -4.01 -4.14 -0.26
N VAL A 107 -3.45 -3.54 -1.33
CA VAL A 107 -2.06 -3.07 -1.37
C VAL A 107 -1.91 -1.59 -1.01
N ASN A 108 -3.01 -0.85 -1.00
CA ASN A 108 -3.07 0.54 -0.53
C ASN A 108 -3.24 0.57 1.00
N ASP A 109 -4.46 0.31 1.51
CA ASP A 109 -4.74 0.37 2.94
C ASP A 109 -4.67 -0.98 3.65
N GLY A 110 -5.06 -2.06 2.96
CA GLY A 110 -5.16 -3.39 3.56
C GLY A 110 -3.85 -3.89 4.16
N ILE A 111 -2.71 -3.46 3.61
CA ILE A 111 -1.39 -3.79 4.14
C ILE A 111 -1.20 -3.29 5.57
N HIS A 112 -1.78 -2.15 5.94
CA HIS A 112 -1.70 -1.63 7.31
C HIS A 112 -2.45 -2.48 8.32
N GLN A 113 -3.51 -3.20 7.89
CA GLN A 113 -4.28 -4.08 8.76
C GLN A 113 -3.65 -5.48 8.84
N ILE A 114 -3.15 -5.99 7.71
CA ILE A 114 -2.41 -7.25 7.63
C ILE A 114 -1.13 -7.18 8.48
N ASP A 115 -0.47 -6.03 8.45
CA ASP A 115 0.70 -5.73 9.27
C ASP A 115 0.43 -5.93 10.77
N LEU A 116 -0.69 -5.40 11.27
CA LEU A 116 -1.08 -5.55 12.68
C LEU A 116 -1.33 -6.99 13.08
N ALA A 117 -1.94 -7.79 12.19
CA ALA A 117 -2.16 -9.21 12.44
C ALA A 117 -0.86 -10.03 12.46
N ARG A 118 0.23 -9.50 11.87
CA ARG A 118 1.55 -10.16 11.81
C ARG A 118 2.55 -9.68 12.87
N TRP A 119 2.28 -8.56 13.55
CA TRP A 119 3.21 -7.89 14.46
C TRP A 119 3.02 -8.29 15.92
#